data_AF-K8MKK0-F1
#
_entry.id   AF-K8MKK0-F1
#
_cell.length_a   1.000
_cell.length_b   1.000
_cell.length_c   1.000
_cell.angle_alpha   90.00
_cell.angle_beta   90.00
_cell.angle_gamma   90.00
#
_symmetry.space_group_name_H-M   'P 1'
#
loop_
_entity.id
_entity.type
_entity.pdbx_description
1 polymer ?
#
loop_
_entity_poly.entity_id
_entity_poly.type
_entity_poly.pdbx_seq_one_letter_code
_entity_poly.pdbx_strand_id
1 'polypeptide(L)'
;MRINSTNLKQFEGGAVVKQGDSASLFGYELLDEQMRPISDLNGKNATIRIFNQKGKATFESTVDNSKVTFKISKPLPIGSYLVEVVCDGYIFPSDRSTRLEITRSADEFTSVEVLSLVRNDVKTEIDKYIAEHPNGPQTEELPDLTVLYNLAKI
;
A
#
# COMPACT_ATOMS: atom_id res chain seq x y z
N MET A 1 -10.93 -0.10 26.90
CA MET A 1 -10.12 -0.98 26.04
C MET A 1 -10.59 -0.72 24.61
N ARG A 2 -9.71 -0.32 23.68
CA ARG A 2 -10.10 -0.09 22.28
C ARG A 2 -10.23 -1.45 21.59
N ILE A 3 -11.36 -1.69 20.94
CA ILE A 3 -11.64 -2.93 20.20
C ILE A 3 -11.71 -2.56 18.71
N ASN A 4 -10.98 -3.31 17.88
CA ASN A 4 -11.05 -3.17 16.43
C ASN A 4 -11.91 -4.28 15.85
N SER A 5 -12.61 -3.98 14.76
CA SER A 5 -13.36 -4.96 13.96
C SER A 5 -12.46 -6.04 13.36
N THR A 6 -11.20 -5.71 13.08
CA THR A 6 -10.20 -6.58 12.47
C THR A 6 -8.86 -6.38 13.18
N ASN A 7 -8.03 -7.42 13.24
CA ASN A 7 -6.76 -7.38 13.95
C ASN A 7 -5.68 -8.16 13.19
N LEU A 8 -4.43 -7.71 13.30
CA LEU A 8 -3.25 -8.45 12.83
C LEU A 8 -2.47 -9.04 14.00
N LYS A 9 -1.95 -10.25 13.78
CA LYS A 9 -0.98 -10.88 14.68
C LYS A 9 0.19 -11.44 13.87
N GLN A 10 1.41 -11.00 14.17
CA GLN A 10 2.61 -11.58 13.57
C GLN A 10 2.80 -13.02 14.07
N PHE A 11 3.10 -13.95 13.17
CA PHE A 11 3.43 -15.33 13.51
C PHE A 11 4.76 -15.81 12.91
N GLU A 12 5.29 -15.10 11.91
CA GLU A 12 6.52 -15.46 11.19
C GLU A 12 7.36 -14.21 10.91
N GLY A 13 8.69 -14.40 10.94
CA GLY A 13 9.66 -13.31 10.84
C GLY A 13 9.85 -12.54 12.14
N GLY A 14 11.03 -11.95 12.32
CA GLY A 14 11.34 -11.08 13.46
C GLY A 14 10.72 -9.68 13.29
N ALA A 15 10.59 -8.95 14.41
CA ALA A 15 10.20 -7.54 14.38
C ALA A 15 11.35 -6.63 13.90
N VAL A 16 12.58 -7.11 13.91
CA VAL A 16 13.80 -6.37 13.51
C VAL A 16 14.48 -7.11 12.36
N VAL A 17 14.73 -6.40 11.27
CA VAL A 17 15.29 -6.94 10.03
C VAL A 17 16.45 -6.07 9.59
N LYS A 18 17.46 -6.69 8.98
CA LYS A 18 18.58 -5.98 8.38
C LYS A 18 18.22 -5.52 6.98
N GLN A 19 18.58 -4.29 6.65
CA GLN A 19 18.42 -3.76 5.30
C GLN A 19 19.08 -4.71 4.29
N GLY A 20 18.35 -5.09 3.23
CA GLY A 20 18.83 -6.02 2.21
C GLY A 20 18.63 -7.51 2.52
N ASP A 21 18.08 -7.87 3.69
CA ASP A 21 17.62 -9.23 3.94
C ASP A 21 16.40 -9.55 3.07
N SER A 22 16.67 -10.24 1.96
CA SER A 22 15.67 -10.71 1.00
C SER A 22 15.22 -12.15 1.23
N ALA A 23 15.87 -12.86 2.17
CA ALA A 23 15.61 -14.27 2.43
C ALA A 23 14.46 -14.46 3.43
N SER A 24 14.39 -13.57 4.44
CA SER A 24 13.40 -13.60 5.50
C SER A 24 11.96 -13.61 4.97
N LEU A 25 11.16 -14.50 5.56
CA LEU A 25 9.72 -14.59 5.34
C LEU A 25 9.01 -13.85 6.47
N PHE A 26 8.02 -13.03 6.13
CA PHE A 26 7.17 -12.33 7.08
C PHE A 26 5.77 -12.90 7.01
N GLY A 27 5.12 -13.07 8.15
CA GLY A 27 3.78 -13.64 8.21
C GLY A 27 2.88 -12.99 9.23
N TYR A 28 1.64 -12.71 8.79
CA TYR A 28 0.59 -12.13 9.62
C TYR A 28 -0.69 -12.96 9.53
N GLU A 29 -1.32 -13.18 10.68
CA GLU A 29 -2.63 -13.83 10.83
C GLU A 29 -3.73 -12.75 10.87
N LEU A 30 -4.82 -13.01 10.14
CA LEU A 30 -5.97 -12.13 9.95
C LEU A 30 -7.07 -12.54 10.93
N LEU A 31 -7.41 -11.63 11.85
CA LEU A 31 -8.28 -11.94 13.00
C LEU A 31 -9.50 -11.01 13.07
N ASP A 32 -10.61 -11.53 13.57
CA ASP A 32 -11.85 -10.79 13.89
C ASP A 32 -11.71 -9.93 15.17
N GLU A 33 -12.79 -9.28 15.61
CA GLU A 33 -12.79 -8.46 16.81
C GLU A 33 -12.60 -9.25 18.12
N GLN A 34 -12.86 -10.56 18.10
CA GLN A 34 -12.60 -11.49 19.20
C GLN A 34 -11.22 -12.17 19.10
N MET A 35 -10.34 -11.71 18.21
CA MET A 35 -9.00 -12.27 17.96
C MET A 35 -9.03 -13.73 17.45
N ARG A 36 -10.08 -14.10 16.71
CA ARG A 36 -10.20 -15.42 16.08
C ARG A 36 -9.86 -15.36 14.58
N PRO A 37 -9.22 -16.39 14.02
CA PRO A 37 -8.90 -16.44 12.59
C PRO A 37 -10.14 -16.38 11.70
N ILE A 38 -10.04 -15.64 10.59
CA ILE A 38 -11.12 -15.50 9.60
C ILE A 38 -10.88 -16.43 8.41
N SER A 39 -11.45 -17.63 8.46
CA SER A 39 -11.27 -18.67 7.43
C SER A 39 -11.85 -18.30 6.06
N ASP A 40 -12.87 -17.45 6.02
CA ASP A 40 -13.61 -17.09 4.80
C ASP A 40 -12.78 -16.22 3.84
N LEU A 41 -11.59 -15.81 4.25
CA LEU A 41 -10.64 -15.09 3.42
C LEU A 41 -9.66 -16.02 2.69
N ASN A 42 -9.60 -17.31 3.04
CA ASN A 42 -8.69 -18.27 2.41
C ASN A 42 -8.89 -18.33 0.89
N GLY A 43 -7.78 -18.36 0.15
CA GLY A 43 -7.74 -18.34 -1.32
C GLY A 43 -7.93 -16.97 -1.95
N LYS A 44 -8.23 -15.92 -1.18
CA LYS A 44 -8.36 -14.55 -1.71
C LYS A 44 -7.01 -13.85 -1.80
N ASN A 45 -6.88 -12.95 -2.77
CA ASN A 45 -5.71 -12.08 -2.88
C ASN A 45 -5.74 -11.03 -1.78
N ALA A 46 -4.58 -10.80 -1.17
CA ALA A 46 -4.38 -9.81 -0.14
C ALA A 46 -3.22 -8.90 -0.51
N THR A 47 -3.43 -7.60 -0.28
CA THR A 47 -2.43 -6.56 -0.47
C THR A 47 -1.87 -6.18 0.89
N ILE A 48 -0.57 -6.44 1.09
CA ILE A 48 0.17 -6.05 2.29
C ILE A 48 0.83 -4.69 2.04
N ARG A 49 0.62 -3.76 2.96
CA ARG A 49 1.17 -2.41 2.91
C ARG A 49 2.08 -2.23 4.11
N ILE A 50 3.33 -1.87 3.86
CA ILE A 50 4.23 -1.39 4.91
C ILE A 50 4.52 0.09 4.68
N PHE A 51 4.42 0.90 5.73
CA PHE A 51 4.50 2.34 5.55
C PHE A 51 4.97 3.07 6.79
N ASN A 52 5.52 4.26 6.56
CA ASN A 52 5.84 5.25 7.55
C ASN A 52 5.84 6.64 6.90
N GLN A 53 6.43 7.63 7.59
CA GLN A 53 6.55 9.00 7.07
C GLN A 53 7.38 9.09 5.77
N LYS A 54 8.18 8.06 5.44
CA LYS A 54 8.97 7.96 4.21
C LYS A 54 8.15 7.50 2.99
N GLY A 55 6.95 7.00 3.20
CA GLY A 55 6.06 6.50 2.16
C GLY A 55 5.63 5.07 2.43
N LYS A 56 5.13 4.40 1.39
CA LYS A 56 4.54 3.07 1.43
C LYS A 56 5.20 2.14 0.41
N ALA A 57 5.43 0.90 0.81
CA ALA A 57 5.70 -0.23 -0.07
C ALA A 57 4.53 -1.21 -0.02
N THR A 58 4.25 -1.85 -1.14
CA THR A 58 3.10 -2.74 -1.32
C THR A 58 3.58 -4.10 -1.81
N PHE A 59 3.01 -5.16 -1.27
CA PHE A 59 3.28 -6.55 -1.61
C PHE A 59 1.95 -7.26 -1.81
N GLU A 60 1.93 -8.25 -2.69
CA GLU A 60 0.75 -9.09 -2.89
C GLU A 60 1.03 -10.49 -2.34
N SER A 61 -0.02 -11.11 -1.82
CA SER A 61 -0.02 -12.50 -1.36
C SER A 61 -1.40 -13.11 -1.53
N THR A 62 -1.51 -14.41 -1.29
CA THR A 62 -2.79 -15.11 -1.18
C THR A 62 -2.97 -15.53 0.26
N VAL A 63 -4.19 -15.34 0.79
CA VAL A 63 -4.50 -15.79 2.14
C VAL A 63 -4.54 -17.32 2.17
N ASP A 64 -3.77 -17.92 3.06
CA ASP A 64 -3.79 -19.35 3.35
C ASP A 64 -3.88 -19.57 4.86
N ASN A 65 -4.82 -20.43 5.30
CA ASN A 65 -5.11 -20.67 6.71
C ASN A 65 -5.22 -19.39 7.57
N SER A 66 -6.00 -18.42 7.09
CA SER A 66 -6.21 -17.08 7.67
C SER A 66 -4.92 -16.26 7.80
N LYS A 67 -3.88 -16.58 7.03
CA LYS A 67 -2.56 -15.95 7.11
C LYS A 67 -2.12 -15.45 5.76
N VAL A 68 -1.31 -14.41 5.77
CA VAL A 68 -0.56 -13.94 4.61
C VAL A 68 0.92 -14.05 4.90
N THR A 69 1.69 -14.35 3.85
CA THR A 69 3.15 -14.31 3.93
C THR A 69 3.75 -13.57 2.74
N PHE A 70 4.89 -12.90 2.96
CA PHE A 70 5.58 -12.17 1.90
C PHE A 70 7.08 -12.03 2.22
N LYS A 71 7.84 -11.64 1.20
CA LYS A 71 9.27 -11.34 1.29
C LYS A 71 9.55 -9.92 0.82
N ILE A 72 10.58 -9.31 1.39
CA ILE A 72 11.05 -7.97 1.03
C ILE A 72 12.26 -8.14 0.12
N SER A 73 12.03 -8.20 -1.19
CA SER A 73 13.11 -8.52 -2.15
C SER A 73 14.11 -7.39 -2.36
N LYS A 74 13.72 -6.14 -2.08
CA LYS A 74 14.57 -4.96 -2.22
C LYS A 74 14.84 -4.32 -0.86
N PRO A 75 16.07 -3.82 -0.61
CA PRO A 75 16.40 -3.11 0.62
C PRO A 75 15.42 -1.97 0.91
N LEU A 76 14.80 -1.96 2.09
CA LEU A 76 13.97 -0.84 2.52
C LEU A 76 14.82 0.24 3.19
N PRO A 77 14.41 1.53 3.14
CA PRO A 77 15.06 2.54 3.95
C PRO A 77 15.00 2.19 5.44
N ILE A 78 16.05 2.48 6.19
CA ILE A 78 16.08 2.30 7.65
C ILE A 78 14.92 3.06 8.30
N GLY A 79 14.24 2.41 9.24
CA GLY A 79 13.15 3.00 10.02
C GLY A 79 12.13 2.00 10.56
N SER A 80 11.20 2.53 11.35
CA SER A 80 10.03 1.82 11.86
C SER A 80 8.89 1.91 10.86
N TYR A 81 8.28 0.78 10.53
CA TYR A 81 7.14 0.68 9.61
C TYR A 81 5.93 0.05 10.31
N LEU A 82 4.76 0.61 10.02
CA LEU A 82 3.47 0.00 10.30
C LEU A 82 3.12 -0.98 9.18
N VAL A 83 2.25 -1.93 9.50
CA VAL A 83 1.78 -2.96 8.56
C VAL A 83 0.26 -2.97 8.50
N GLU A 84 -0.27 -2.94 7.29
CA GLU A 84 -1.69 -3.17 7.03
C GLU A 84 -1.84 -4.30 6.03
N VAL A 85 -2.90 -5.10 6.20
CA VAL A 85 -3.30 -6.08 5.18
C VAL A 85 -4.69 -5.71 4.70
N VAL A 86 -4.87 -5.62 3.39
CA VAL A 86 -6.16 -5.39 2.74
C VAL A 86 -6.57 -6.66 2.03
N CYS A 87 -7.76 -7.18 2.32
CA CYS A 87 -8.29 -8.39 1.68
C CYS A 87 -9.82 -8.31 1.67
N ASP A 88 -10.43 -8.52 0.49
CA ASP A 88 -11.89 -8.61 0.33
C ASP A 88 -12.69 -7.46 0.97
N GLY A 89 -12.18 -6.24 0.87
CA GLY A 89 -12.78 -5.04 1.46
C GLY A 89 -12.45 -4.80 2.94
N TYR A 90 -11.86 -5.76 3.64
CA TYR A 90 -11.36 -5.57 5.00
C TYR A 90 -9.98 -4.89 4.99
N ILE A 91 -9.74 -4.06 6.01
CA ILE A 91 -8.43 -3.50 6.34
C ILE A 91 -8.06 -4.01 7.73
N PHE A 92 -6.96 -4.74 7.84
CA PHE A 92 -6.44 -5.26 9.11
C PHE A 92 -5.32 -4.34 9.60
N PRO A 93 -5.52 -3.60 10.70
CA PRO A 93 -4.57 -2.59 11.17
C PRO A 93 -3.44 -3.16 12.06
N SER A 94 -2.32 -2.45 12.12
CA SER A 94 -1.16 -2.72 13.01
C SER A 94 -1.28 -2.19 14.44
N ASP A 95 -2.41 -1.61 14.82
CA ASP A 95 -2.58 -0.79 16.03
C ASP A 95 -2.36 -1.53 17.37
N ARG A 96 -2.12 -2.84 17.34
CA ARG A 96 -1.62 -3.67 18.45
C ARG A 96 -0.12 -3.98 18.35
N SER A 97 0.72 -2.95 18.26
CA SER A 97 2.20 -3.07 18.34
C SER A 97 2.88 -3.84 17.22
N THR A 98 2.16 -4.19 16.15
CA THR A 98 2.76 -4.89 15.01
C THR A 98 3.57 -3.89 14.20
N ARG A 99 4.90 -3.97 14.33
CA ARG A 99 5.85 -3.08 13.66
C ARG A 99 6.96 -3.88 13.02
N LEU A 100 7.48 -3.34 11.93
CA LEU A 100 8.67 -3.85 11.26
C LEU A 100 9.77 -2.80 11.35
N GLU A 101 10.86 -3.14 12.03
CA GLU A 101 12.04 -2.29 12.19
C GLU A 101 13.11 -2.69 11.18
N ILE A 102 13.42 -1.80 10.25
CA ILE A 102 14.51 -1.98 9.30
C ILE A 102 15.75 -1.29 9.86
N THR A 103 16.80 -2.07 10.14
CA THR A 103 18.08 -1.59 10.68
C THR A 103 19.20 -1.69 9.67
N ARG A 104 20.26 -0.89 9.84
CA ARG A 104 21.40 -0.86 8.92
C ARG A 104 22.08 -2.24 8.83
N SER A 105 22.44 -2.64 7.62
CA SER A 105 23.35 -3.77 7.36
C SER A 105 24.80 -3.39 7.65
N ALA A 106 25.73 -4.35 7.54
CA ALA A 106 27.15 -4.04 7.51
C ALA A 106 27.53 -3.34 6.19
N ASP A 107 26.87 -3.72 5.10
CA ASP A 107 26.99 -3.08 3.79
C ASP A 107 26.21 -1.76 3.75
N GLU A 108 26.80 -0.74 3.13
CA GLU A 108 26.10 0.52 2.88
C GLU A 108 25.33 0.43 1.56
N PHE A 109 24.01 0.61 1.63
CA PHE A 109 23.16 0.69 0.46
C PHE A 109 23.08 2.13 -0.05
N THR A 110 23.38 2.33 -1.33
CA THR A 110 23.18 3.62 -1.99
C THR A 110 21.69 3.89 -2.21
N SER A 111 21.32 5.15 -2.40
CA SER A 111 19.92 5.54 -2.65
C SER A 111 19.29 4.87 -3.88
N VAL A 112 20.12 4.39 -4.83
CA VAL A 112 19.68 3.68 -6.04
C VAL A 112 19.27 2.24 -5.74
N GLU A 113 19.90 1.60 -4.76
CA GLU A 113 19.65 0.19 -4.40
C GLU A 113 18.48 0.05 -3.43
N VAL A 114 18.14 1.13 -2.72
CA VAL A 114 17.04 1.17 -1.76
C VAL A 114 15.69 1.36 -2.48
N LEU A 115 14.68 0.62 -2.03
CA LEU A 115 13.32 0.73 -2.56
C LEU A 115 12.79 2.17 -2.39
N SER A 116 12.42 2.78 -3.52
CA SER A 116 11.64 4.02 -3.56
C SER A 116 10.24 3.74 -3.00
N LEU A 117 9.92 4.40 -1.90
CA LEU A 117 8.59 4.32 -1.29
C LEU A 117 7.65 5.30 -1.99
N VAL A 118 6.44 4.84 -2.29
CA VAL A 118 5.41 5.68 -2.90
C VAL A 118 4.84 6.61 -1.82
N ARG A 119 4.86 7.92 -2.10
CA ARG A 119 4.15 8.93 -1.33
C ARG A 119 3.10 9.56 -2.24
N ASN A 120 1.88 9.74 -1.75
CA ASN A 120 0.94 10.64 -2.39
C ASN A 120 1.37 12.06 -2.03
N ASP A 121 2.09 12.72 -2.91
CA ASP A 121 2.45 14.13 -2.74
C ASP A 121 1.45 14.96 -3.54
N VAL A 122 0.66 15.79 -2.85
CA VAL A 122 -0.37 16.60 -3.48
C VAL A 122 0.21 17.41 -4.66
N LYS A 123 1.47 17.84 -4.56
CA LYS A 123 2.13 18.55 -5.64
C LYS A 123 2.34 17.66 -6.87
N THR A 124 2.84 16.43 -6.69
CA THR A 124 3.06 15.52 -7.83
C THR A 124 1.74 15.14 -8.52
N GLU A 125 0.67 14.99 -7.75
CA GLU A 125 -0.64 14.67 -8.28
C GLU A 125 -1.24 15.86 -9.06
N ILE A 126 -1.04 17.09 -8.57
CA ILE A 126 -1.40 18.32 -9.30
C ILE A 126 -0.58 18.46 -10.58
N ASP A 127 0.74 18.27 -10.50
CA ASP A 127 1.64 18.38 -11.66
C ASP A 127 1.25 17.35 -12.74
N LYS A 128 0.93 16.11 -12.32
CA LYS A 128 0.44 15.06 -13.22
C LYS A 128 -0.92 15.42 -13.84
N TYR A 129 -1.85 15.93 -13.04
CA TYR A 129 -3.16 16.37 -13.53
C TYR A 129 -3.04 17.49 -14.58
N ILE A 130 -2.18 18.48 -14.35
CA ILE A 130 -1.91 19.58 -15.30
C ILE A 130 -1.28 19.04 -16.60
N ALA A 131 -0.34 18.09 -16.49
CA ALA A 131 0.29 17.48 -17.67
C ALA A 131 -0.70 16.67 -18.53
N GLU A 132 -1.63 15.95 -17.89
CA GLU A 132 -2.68 15.17 -18.56
C GLU A 132 -3.84 16.04 -19.09
N HIS A 133 -4.05 17.23 -18.50
CA HIS A 133 -5.12 18.17 -18.86
C HIS A 133 -4.56 19.58 -19.14
N PRO A 134 -3.76 19.77 -20.20
CA PRO A 134 -3.13 21.07 -20.50
C PRO A 134 -4.14 22.20 -20.76
N ASN A 135 -5.38 21.86 -21.13
CA ASN A 135 -6.46 22.80 -21.43
C ASN A 135 -7.51 22.94 -20.31
N GLY A 136 -7.26 22.34 -19.13
CA GLY A 136 -8.18 22.37 -17.98
C GLY A 136 -9.49 21.59 -18.17
N PRO A 137 -10.37 21.56 -17.15
CA PRO A 137 -11.61 20.77 -17.15
C PRO A 137 -12.74 21.32 -18.05
N GLN A 138 -12.52 22.43 -18.76
CA GLN A 138 -13.53 23.13 -19.56
C GLN A 138 -13.28 23.01 -21.08
N THR A 139 -12.69 21.92 -21.55
CA THR A 139 -12.56 21.66 -22.99
C THR A 139 -13.85 21.03 -23.56
N GLU A 140 -15.02 21.61 -23.27
CA GLU A 140 -16.11 21.49 -24.22
C GLU A 140 -15.82 22.55 -25.29
N GLU A 141 -15.37 22.11 -26.47
CA GLU A 141 -15.31 22.98 -27.64
C GLU A 141 -16.71 23.57 -27.82
N LEU A 142 -16.84 24.88 -27.60
CA LEU A 142 -18.05 25.61 -27.93
C LEU A 142 -18.38 25.28 -29.39
N PRO A 143 -19.56 24.70 -29.67
CA PRO A 143 -19.89 24.31 -31.03
C PRO A 143 -19.80 25.53 -31.94
N ASP A 144 -19.15 25.35 -33.09
CA ASP A 144 -19.02 26.40 -34.10
C ASP A 144 -20.39 27.04 -34.39
N LEU A 145 -20.43 28.37 -34.46
CA LEU A 145 -21.63 29.15 -34.75
C LEU A 145 -22.31 28.69 -36.05
N THR A 146 -21.54 28.13 -36.99
CA THR A 146 -22.06 27.52 -38.22
C THR A 146 -22.94 26.29 -37.93
N VAL A 147 -22.59 25.47 -36.94
CA VAL A 147 -23.37 24.30 -36.52
C VAL A 147 -24.67 24.76 -35.85
N LEU A 148 -24.59 25.76 -34.96
CA LEU A 148 -25.76 26.34 -34.30
C LEU A 148 -26.74 27.01 -35.30
N TYR A 149 -26.22 27.72 -36.31
CA TYR A 149 -27.03 28.34 -37.35
C TYR A 149 -27.82 27.31 -38.17
N ASN A 150 -27.22 26.16 -38.45
CA ASN A 150 -27.86 25.11 -39.24
C ASN A 150 -28.96 24.35 -38.45
N LEU A 151 -28.86 24.26 -37.13
CA LEU A 151 -29.90 23.68 -36.27
C LEU A 151 -31.12 24.60 -36.10
N ALA A 152 -30.90 25.92 -36.07
CA ALA A 152 -31.98 26.91 -35.89
C ALA A 152 -32.83 27.14 -37.16
N LYS A 153 -32.52 26.47 -38.27
CA LYS A 153 -33.15 26.66 -39.58
C LYS A 153 -34.13 25.53 -39.98
N ILE A 154 -34.43 24.62 -39.07
CA ILE A 154 -35.40 23.52 -39.24
C ILE A 154 -36.77 23.94 -38.68
#